data_AF-A0A558D672-F1
#
_entry.id   AF-A0A558D672-F1
#
_cell.length_a   1.000
_cell.length_b   1.000
_cell.length_c   1.000
_cell.angle_alpha   90.00
_cell.angle_beta   90.00
_cell.angle_gamma   90.00
#
_symmetry.space_group_name_H-M   'P 1'
#
loop_
_entity.id
_entity.type
_entity.pdbx_description
1 polymer ?
#
loop_
_entity_poly.entity_id
_entity_poly.type
_entity_poly.pdbx_seq_one_letter_code
_entity_poly.pdbx_strand_id
1 'polypeptide(L)'
;MITESHCIARFASGWRALTGLLAAATTAFALPAAAAGQEEWLSLGSKHWSPTVFSKTGAGTENAVAEARVTRAAIEGWCANWSPGDRDCVRSQLATPEAKKTWRATANCIKGRITAVDGNTYTLAGRWDNSDIGGGRTRWRDASGQIVGRDNASGGLGISQQWEVLCPATAASAGPAAPRSSGVQRPAQSAPPTPAATTAGFTVGETVYARYGAAWVRGKVTRISRVSGAKGPELAYNVTLENGERGLLPAHMMRKTQGR
;
A
#
# COMPACT_ATOMS: atom_id res chain seq x y z
N MET A 1 -22.28 -52.91 21.60
CA MET A 1 -22.38 -54.26 20.99
C MET A 1 -22.10 -54.09 19.51
N ILE A 2 -20.93 -54.56 19.03
CA ILE A 2 -20.80 -55.73 18.14
C ILE A 2 -21.31 -55.35 16.72
N THR A 3 -20.57 -55.34 15.61
CA THR A 3 -19.22 -55.80 15.23
C THR A 3 -18.93 -55.27 13.82
N GLU A 4 -17.64 -55.23 13.48
CA GLU A 4 -17.07 -55.10 12.14
C GLU A 4 -17.61 -56.12 11.11
N SER A 5 -17.61 -55.73 9.84
CA SER A 5 -17.33 -56.59 8.68
C SER A 5 -16.78 -55.70 7.56
N HIS A 6 -15.46 -55.73 7.32
CA HIS A 6 -14.80 -56.54 6.27
C HIS A 6 -15.37 -56.34 4.85
N CYS A 7 -14.62 -56.40 3.75
CA CYS A 7 -13.23 -56.27 3.36
C CYS A 7 -13.27 -56.57 1.85
N ILE A 8 -12.60 -55.75 1.03
CA ILE A 8 -11.80 -56.10 -0.16
C ILE A 8 -12.29 -57.27 -1.06
N ALA A 9 -12.53 -57.00 -2.36
CA ALA A 9 -11.67 -57.51 -3.45
C ALA A 9 -12.27 -57.35 -4.87
N ARG A 10 -11.42 -56.79 -5.76
CA ARG A 10 -11.11 -57.23 -7.13
C ARG A 10 -12.25 -57.37 -8.15
N PHE A 11 -12.10 -56.72 -9.30
CA PHE A 11 -11.59 -57.38 -10.51
C PHE A 11 -11.27 -56.34 -11.58
N ALA A 12 -10.01 -56.35 -12.03
CA ALA A 12 -9.62 -55.74 -13.29
C ALA A 12 -10.03 -56.69 -14.42
N SER A 13 -10.67 -56.17 -15.47
CA SER A 13 -10.69 -56.82 -16.77
C SER A 13 -10.93 -55.77 -17.84
N GLY A 14 -9.97 -55.65 -18.76
CA GLY A 14 -9.98 -54.65 -19.82
C GLY A 14 -10.90 -55.04 -20.96
N TRP A 15 -11.44 -54.02 -21.63
CA TRP A 15 -11.90 -54.14 -23.01
C TRP A 15 -11.53 -52.89 -23.83
N ARG A 16 -10.66 -53.19 -24.80
CA ARG A 16 -10.61 -52.73 -26.20
C ARG A 16 -11.29 -51.40 -26.54
N ALA A 17 -10.44 -50.55 -27.11
CA ALA A 17 -10.68 -49.42 -27.98
C ALA A 17 -12.01 -49.45 -28.76
N LEU A 18 -12.71 -48.31 -28.73
CA LEU A 18 -13.53 -47.84 -29.83
C LEU A 18 -13.40 -46.32 -29.93
N THR A 19 -12.79 -45.93 -31.04
CA THR A 19 -12.71 -44.62 -31.64
C THR A 19 -14.10 -43.98 -31.72
N GLY A 20 -14.26 -42.83 -31.09
CA GLY A 20 -15.45 -41.98 -31.23
C GLY A 20 -15.06 -40.53 -31.00
N LEU A 21 -14.82 -39.81 -32.10
CA LEU A 21 -14.68 -38.36 -32.11
C LEU A 21 -15.96 -37.74 -31.53
N LEU A 22 -15.88 -37.23 -30.31
CA LEU A 22 -16.77 -36.19 -29.79
C LEU A 22 -15.89 -35.00 -29.49
N ALA A 23 -15.81 -34.08 -30.47
CA ALA A 23 -15.29 -32.74 -30.28
C ALA A 23 -16.26 -32.00 -29.34
N ALA A 24 -16.10 -32.21 -28.03
CA ALA A 24 -16.67 -31.35 -27.03
C ALA A 24 -15.91 -30.02 -27.11
N ALA A 25 -16.48 -29.05 -27.84
CA ALA A 25 -16.07 -27.66 -27.77
C ALA A 25 -16.36 -27.15 -26.35
N THR A 26 -15.43 -27.39 -25.43
CA THR A 26 -15.37 -26.69 -24.16
C THR A 26 -15.06 -25.23 -24.47
N THR A 27 -16.08 -24.42 -24.66
CA THR A 27 -16.00 -22.97 -24.46
C THR A 27 -15.58 -22.74 -23.02
N ALA A 28 -14.28 -22.61 -22.81
CA ALA A 28 -13.70 -22.10 -21.59
C ALA A 28 -14.23 -20.66 -21.43
N PHE A 29 -15.28 -20.50 -20.63
CA PHE A 29 -15.61 -19.21 -20.05
C PHE A 29 -14.41 -18.80 -19.20
N ALA A 30 -13.51 -18.01 -19.79
CA ALA A 30 -12.54 -17.23 -19.06
C ALA A 30 -13.33 -16.21 -18.24
N LEU A 31 -13.76 -16.62 -17.04
CA LEU A 31 -14.16 -15.68 -16.01
C LEU A 31 -12.98 -14.72 -15.85
N PRO A 32 -13.16 -13.41 -16.03
CA PRO A 32 -12.12 -12.49 -15.66
C PRO A 32 -11.89 -12.72 -14.17
N ALA A 33 -10.69 -13.17 -13.82
CA ALA A 33 -10.23 -13.12 -12.44
C ALA A 33 -10.39 -11.66 -12.04
N ALA A 34 -11.42 -11.35 -11.25
CA ALA A 34 -11.51 -10.08 -10.56
C ALA A 34 -10.22 -10.02 -9.76
N ALA A 35 -9.26 -9.23 -10.25
CA ALA A 35 -8.09 -8.88 -9.48
C ALA A 35 -8.67 -8.37 -8.16
N ALA A 36 -8.44 -9.10 -7.07
CA ALA A 36 -8.81 -8.66 -5.74
C ALA A 36 -8.22 -7.26 -5.59
N GLY A 37 -9.07 -6.26 -5.74
CA GLY A 37 -8.70 -4.86 -5.73
C GLY A 37 -8.04 -4.65 -4.40
N GLN A 38 -6.73 -4.45 -4.42
CA GLN A 38 -5.96 -4.24 -3.21
C GLN A 38 -6.57 -3.06 -2.47
N GLU A 39 -6.95 -3.27 -1.21
CA GLU A 39 -7.68 -2.28 -0.42
C GLU A 39 -6.85 -0.99 -0.31
N GLU A 40 -7.32 0.07 -0.99
CA GLU A 40 -6.76 1.41 -0.90
C GLU A 40 -7.38 2.13 0.28
N TRP A 41 -6.66 3.07 0.89
CA TRP A 41 -7.11 3.83 2.05
C TRP A 41 -6.65 5.27 1.95
N LEU A 42 -7.22 6.16 2.76
CA LEU A 42 -6.75 7.56 2.86
C LEU A 42 -6.20 7.81 4.26
N SER A 43 -4.99 8.34 4.36
CA SER A 43 -4.40 8.65 5.66
C SER A 43 -5.05 9.85 6.33
N LEU A 44 -5.62 9.65 7.52
CA LEU A 44 -6.15 10.71 8.38
C LEU A 44 -5.10 11.28 9.36
N GLY A 45 -3.88 10.72 9.38
CA GLY A 45 -2.81 11.10 10.30
C GLY A 45 -2.37 9.97 11.24
N SER A 46 -1.39 10.26 12.09
CA SER A 46 -0.71 9.31 12.99
C SER A 46 -1.64 8.53 13.92
N LYS A 47 -2.63 9.18 14.53
CA LYS A 47 -3.46 8.55 15.58
C LYS A 47 -4.87 8.15 15.15
N HIS A 48 -5.14 8.17 13.85
CA HIS A 48 -6.48 7.92 13.32
C HIS A 48 -6.58 6.56 12.63
N TRP A 49 -7.76 5.95 12.64
CA TRP A 49 -8.04 4.82 11.75
C TRP A 49 -7.96 5.26 10.29
N SER A 50 -7.68 4.31 9.41
CA SER A 50 -7.57 4.55 7.97
C SER A 50 -8.87 4.16 7.26
N PRO A 51 -9.67 5.12 6.76
CA PRO A 51 -10.85 4.80 5.96
C PRO A 51 -10.44 4.14 4.64
N THR A 52 -11.22 3.15 4.24
CA THR A 52 -11.05 2.38 3.02
C THR A 52 -11.67 3.11 1.84
N VAL A 53 -10.91 3.28 0.76
CA VAL A 53 -11.38 3.86 -0.50
C VAL A 53 -12.40 2.91 -1.13
N PHE A 54 -13.61 3.41 -1.36
CA PHE A 54 -14.68 2.67 -2.04
C PHE A 54 -15.02 3.23 -3.42
N SER A 55 -14.59 4.47 -3.71
CA SER A 55 -14.78 5.11 -5.01
C SER A 55 -13.54 5.91 -5.38
N LYS A 56 -13.12 5.80 -6.64
CA LYS A 56 -12.00 6.56 -7.21
C LYS A 56 -12.30 6.92 -8.64
N THR A 57 -12.16 8.19 -8.99
CA THR A 57 -12.43 8.71 -10.33
C THR A 57 -11.33 9.68 -10.75
N GLY A 58 -11.10 9.79 -12.06
CA GLY A 58 -10.13 10.76 -12.62
C GLY A 58 -8.69 10.57 -12.15
N ALA A 59 -8.29 9.39 -11.68
CA ALA A 59 -6.94 9.16 -11.16
C ALA A 59 -5.86 9.54 -12.20
N GLY A 60 -4.85 10.30 -11.79
CA GLY A 60 -3.79 10.81 -12.65
C GLY A 60 -4.18 12.04 -13.49
N THR A 61 -5.39 12.56 -13.37
CA THR A 61 -5.87 13.72 -14.14
C THR A 61 -5.91 15.01 -13.31
N GLU A 62 -6.37 16.10 -13.92
CA GLU A 62 -6.63 17.36 -13.21
C GLU A 62 -7.82 17.32 -12.24
N ASN A 63 -8.67 16.29 -12.33
CA ASN A 63 -9.90 16.12 -11.56
C ASN A 63 -9.92 14.78 -10.82
N ALA A 64 -8.79 14.36 -10.24
CA ALA A 64 -8.69 13.13 -9.49
C ALA A 64 -9.47 13.22 -8.17
N VAL A 65 -10.26 12.20 -7.85
CA VAL A 65 -11.05 12.12 -6.62
C VAL A 65 -10.97 10.71 -6.05
N ALA A 66 -10.80 10.60 -4.74
CA ALA A 66 -10.92 9.36 -3.98
C ALA A 66 -11.86 9.61 -2.80
N GLU A 67 -12.83 8.72 -2.64
CA GLU A 67 -13.76 8.71 -1.52
C GLU A 67 -13.59 7.43 -0.71
N ALA A 68 -13.55 7.59 0.61
CA ALA A 68 -13.27 6.53 1.55
C ALA A 68 -14.27 6.54 2.72
N ARG A 69 -14.52 5.37 3.27
CA ARG A 69 -15.38 5.17 4.45
C ARG A 69 -14.67 4.32 5.47
N VAL A 70 -14.96 4.59 6.74
CA VAL A 70 -14.42 3.80 7.83
C VAL A 70 -15.15 2.47 7.86
N THR A 71 -14.39 1.38 7.90
CA THR A 71 -14.94 0.03 8.04
C THR A 71 -14.78 -0.42 9.49
N ARG A 72 -15.63 -1.36 9.92
CA ARG A 72 -15.48 -2.03 11.21
C ARG A 72 -14.08 -2.65 11.36
N ALA A 73 -13.57 -3.30 10.31
CA ALA A 73 -12.24 -3.90 10.30
C ALA A 73 -11.10 -2.87 10.50
N ALA A 74 -11.23 -1.66 9.92
CA ALA A 74 -10.28 -0.59 10.16
C ALA A 74 -10.25 -0.14 11.63
N ILE A 75 -11.44 -0.02 12.26
CA ILE A 75 -11.57 0.32 13.68
C ILE A 75 -11.10 -0.83 14.59
N GLU A 76 -11.42 -2.08 14.27
CA GLU A 76 -10.94 -3.25 15.02
C GLU A 76 -9.41 -3.28 15.05
N GLY A 77 -8.77 -3.08 13.89
CA GLY A 77 -7.31 -2.99 13.80
C GLY A 77 -6.73 -1.83 14.61
N TRP A 78 -7.42 -0.68 14.63
CA TRP A 78 -7.00 0.48 15.44
C TRP A 78 -7.20 0.23 16.94
N CYS A 79 -8.33 -0.32 17.36
CA CYS A 79 -8.69 -0.61 18.75
C CYS A 79 -7.79 -1.67 19.38
N ALA A 80 -7.54 -2.77 18.66
CA ALA A 80 -6.61 -3.82 19.11
C ALA A 80 -5.23 -3.26 19.47
N ASN A 81 -4.92 -2.11 18.89
CA ASN A 81 -3.65 -1.46 19.03
C ASN A 81 -3.61 -0.34 20.08
N TRP A 82 -4.51 0.62 19.94
CA TRP A 82 -4.49 1.87 20.72
C TRP A 82 -5.32 1.81 21.98
N SER A 83 -6.18 0.80 22.10
CA SER A 83 -7.00 0.56 23.28
C SER A 83 -7.07 -0.94 23.58
N PRO A 84 -5.91 -1.61 23.75
CA PRO A 84 -5.90 -3.04 24.00
C PRO A 84 -6.64 -3.37 25.30
N GLY A 85 -7.54 -4.35 25.24
CA GLY A 85 -8.37 -4.75 26.38
C GLY A 85 -9.66 -3.95 26.57
N ASP A 86 -9.84 -2.83 25.86
CA ASP A 86 -11.11 -2.11 25.85
C ASP A 86 -12.14 -2.85 24.97
N ARG A 87 -13.10 -3.51 25.62
CA ARG A 87 -14.16 -4.29 24.96
C ARG A 87 -15.17 -3.40 24.23
N ASP A 88 -15.23 -2.11 24.57
CA ASP A 88 -16.19 -1.16 24.04
C ASP A 88 -15.60 -0.27 22.95
N CYS A 89 -14.28 -0.28 22.75
CA CYS A 89 -13.58 0.57 21.78
C CYS A 89 -14.20 0.52 20.39
N VAL A 90 -14.44 -0.67 19.84
CA VAL A 90 -14.98 -0.79 18.47
C VAL A 90 -16.38 -0.19 18.38
N ARG A 91 -17.22 -0.41 19.41
CA ARG A 91 -18.58 0.13 19.46
C ARG A 91 -18.57 1.65 19.60
N SER A 92 -17.74 2.19 20.49
CA SER A 92 -17.65 3.63 20.74
C SER A 92 -17.12 4.37 19.52
N GLN A 93 -16.07 3.84 18.87
CA GLN A 93 -15.48 4.46 17.67
C GLN A 93 -16.45 4.43 16.48
N LEU A 94 -17.16 3.32 16.25
CA LEU A 94 -18.19 3.24 15.20
C LEU A 94 -19.38 4.19 15.44
N ALA A 95 -19.64 4.57 16.69
CA ALA A 95 -20.72 5.49 17.01
C ALA A 95 -20.37 6.95 16.70
N THR A 96 -19.07 7.29 16.59
CA THR A 96 -18.61 8.66 16.34
C THR A 96 -19.14 9.23 15.03
N PRO A 97 -19.38 10.55 14.94
CA PRO A 97 -19.74 11.20 13.67
C PRO A 97 -18.68 11.02 12.59
N GLU A 98 -17.41 10.99 12.98
CA GLU A 98 -16.25 10.83 12.09
C GLU A 98 -16.22 9.47 11.39
N ALA A 99 -16.60 8.39 12.12
CA ALA A 99 -16.70 7.05 11.53
C ALA A 99 -17.82 6.94 10.48
N LYS A 100 -18.84 7.79 10.56
CA LYS A 100 -19.98 7.82 9.64
C LYS A 100 -19.75 8.72 8.42
N LYS A 101 -18.72 9.56 8.46
CA LYS A 101 -18.38 10.50 7.39
C LYS A 101 -17.86 9.77 6.15
N THR A 102 -18.20 10.28 4.98
CA THR A 102 -17.46 9.97 3.75
C THR A 102 -16.26 10.90 3.65
N TRP A 103 -15.07 10.32 3.73
CA TRP A 103 -13.81 11.02 3.58
C TRP A 103 -13.51 11.21 2.11
N ARG A 104 -13.06 12.40 1.72
CA ARG A 104 -12.81 12.72 0.32
C ARG A 104 -11.48 13.45 0.20
N ALA A 105 -10.65 12.98 -0.72
CA ALA A 105 -9.46 13.68 -1.17
C ALA A 105 -9.60 13.95 -2.67
N THR A 106 -9.10 15.11 -3.12
CA THR A 106 -9.12 15.49 -4.54
C THR A 106 -7.76 16.01 -4.96
N ALA A 107 -7.36 15.79 -6.21
CA ALA A 107 -6.11 16.32 -6.73
C ALA A 107 -6.23 16.79 -8.17
N ASN A 108 -5.43 17.82 -8.46
CA ASN A 108 -5.02 18.15 -9.81
C ASN A 108 -3.60 17.62 -10.02
N CYS A 109 -3.49 16.42 -10.61
CA CYS A 109 -2.22 15.73 -10.78
C CYS A 109 -1.26 16.50 -11.71
N ILE A 110 -1.82 17.24 -12.67
CA ILE A 110 -1.06 18.02 -13.66
C ILE A 110 -0.43 19.26 -13.03
N LYS A 111 -1.18 19.95 -12.16
CA LYS A 111 -0.73 21.16 -11.47
C LYS A 111 0.01 20.89 -10.16
N GLY A 112 0.14 19.63 -9.75
CA GLY A 112 0.78 19.31 -8.47
C GLY A 112 0.00 19.84 -7.26
N ARG A 113 -1.33 19.80 -7.28
CA ARG A 113 -2.17 20.34 -6.19
C ARG A 113 -3.08 19.25 -5.63
N ILE A 114 -3.18 19.16 -4.31
CA ILE A 114 -4.05 18.21 -3.61
C ILE A 114 -4.88 18.94 -2.56
N THR A 115 -6.14 18.59 -2.45
CA THR A 115 -6.98 18.87 -1.27
C THR A 115 -7.10 17.55 -0.52
N ALA A 116 -6.45 17.46 0.64
CA ALA A 116 -6.41 16.23 1.42
C ALA A 116 -7.71 16.05 2.22
N VAL A 117 -7.85 14.89 2.86
CA VAL A 117 -9.01 14.53 3.70
C VAL A 117 -9.27 15.46 4.88
N ASP A 118 -8.27 16.26 5.29
CA ASP A 118 -8.40 17.30 6.32
C ASP A 118 -9.07 18.58 5.79
N GLY A 119 -9.34 18.65 4.48
CA GLY A 119 -9.94 19.80 3.80
C GLY A 119 -8.93 20.87 3.36
N ASN A 120 -7.66 20.74 3.74
CA ASN A 120 -6.64 21.71 3.37
C ASN A 120 -6.09 21.45 1.98
N THR A 121 -5.66 22.52 1.32
CA THR A 121 -5.02 22.45 0.01
C THR A 121 -3.51 22.57 0.14
N TYR A 122 -2.80 21.70 -0.58
CA TYR A 122 -1.35 21.65 -0.63
C TYR A 122 -0.84 21.70 -2.06
N THR A 123 0.35 22.26 -2.21
CA THR A 123 1.06 22.34 -3.49
C THR A 123 2.35 21.53 -3.46
N LEU A 124 2.63 20.83 -4.55
CA LEU A 124 3.77 19.95 -4.69
C LEU A 124 5.05 20.80 -4.72
N ALA A 125 5.95 20.51 -3.78
CA ALA A 125 7.19 21.22 -3.57
C ALA A 125 8.41 20.34 -3.85
N GLY A 126 8.26 19.34 -4.71
CA GLY A 126 9.29 18.37 -5.08
C GLY A 126 9.16 17.07 -4.29
N ARG A 127 10.28 16.46 -3.95
CA ARG A 127 10.36 15.21 -3.19
C ARG A 127 11.31 15.34 -2.02
N TRP A 128 11.09 14.53 -1.00
CA TRP A 128 12.05 14.36 0.09
C TRP A 128 13.28 13.61 -0.42
N ASP A 129 14.43 14.00 0.08
CA ASP A 129 15.68 13.28 -0.10
C ASP A 129 15.63 11.94 0.66
N ASN A 130 16.51 11.01 0.31
CA ASN A 130 16.51 9.67 0.90
C ASN A 130 17.20 9.59 2.27
N SER A 131 17.34 10.71 2.97
CA SER A 131 18.15 10.79 4.19
C SER A 131 17.44 10.22 5.41
N ASP A 132 16.11 10.15 5.43
CA ASP A 132 15.32 9.61 6.55
C ASP A 132 13.86 9.30 6.07
N ILE A 133 12.90 9.13 6.98
CA ILE A 133 11.52 8.71 6.70
C ILE A 133 10.85 9.55 5.59
N GLY A 134 10.19 8.85 4.68
CA GLY A 134 9.52 9.44 3.53
C GLY A 134 10.41 9.75 2.33
N GLY A 135 11.68 9.32 2.34
CA GLY A 135 12.59 9.51 1.22
C GLY A 135 12.01 9.09 -0.13
N GLY A 136 12.18 9.93 -1.14
CA GLY A 136 11.63 9.75 -2.47
C GLY A 136 10.15 10.07 -2.62
N ARG A 137 9.40 10.27 -1.52
CA ARG A 137 7.99 10.67 -1.58
C ARG A 137 7.84 12.17 -1.83
N THR A 138 6.64 12.56 -2.23
CA THR A 138 6.30 13.96 -2.50
C THR A 138 6.47 14.84 -1.27
N ARG A 139 6.95 16.06 -1.49
CA ARG A 139 7.05 17.13 -0.48
C ARG A 139 5.98 18.16 -0.76
N TRP A 140 5.39 18.74 0.28
CA TRP A 140 4.21 19.60 0.15
C TRP A 140 4.41 20.95 0.83
N ARG A 141 3.84 22.00 0.23
CA ARG A 141 3.62 23.30 0.88
C ARG A 141 2.16 23.48 1.23
N ASP A 142 1.90 24.04 2.39
CA ASP A 142 0.57 24.48 2.80
C ASP A 142 0.15 25.80 2.12
N ALA A 143 -1.03 26.31 2.48
CA ALA A 143 -1.57 27.56 1.94
C ALA A 143 -0.74 28.80 2.28
N SER A 144 0.06 28.76 3.35
CA SER A 144 0.99 29.84 3.73
C SER A 144 2.34 29.74 3.01
N GLY A 145 2.53 28.70 2.18
CA GLY A 145 3.77 28.43 1.47
C GLY A 145 4.83 27.72 2.33
N GLN A 146 4.51 27.38 3.58
CA GLN A 146 5.40 26.65 4.48
C GLN A 146 5.47 25.19 4.11
N ILE A 147 6.65 24.58 4.26
CA ILE A 147 6.83 23.16 3.99
C ILE A 147 6.20 22.36 5.13
N VAL A 148 5.27 21.46 4.77
CA VAL A 148 4.69 20.51 5.73
C VAL A 148 5.76 19.50 6.13
N GLY A 149 5.94 19.29 7.43
CA GLY A 149 6.93 18.35 7.97
C GLY A 149 6.76 16.93 7.41
N ARG A 150 7.88 16.23 7.25
CA ARG A 150 7.99 14.93 6.54
C ARG A 150 7.60 13.71 7.37
N ASP A 151 6.87 13.91 8.47
CA ASP A 151 6.51 12.89 9.45
C ASP A 151 4.98 12.73 9.56
N ASN A 152 4.53 11.76 10.38
CA ASN A 152 3.11 11.46 10.57
C ASN A 152 2.40 12.41 11.54
N ALA A 153 3.12 13.15 12.38
CA ALA A 153 2.54 14.17 13.26
C ALA A 153 2.29 15.46 12.48
N SER A 154 3.23 15.87 11.63
CA SER A 154 3.08 17.01 10.73
C SER A 154 2.13 16.73 9.54
N GLY A 155 1.90 15.45 9.22
CA GLY A 155 0.95 15.03 8.18
C GLY A 155 1.51 14.91 6.76
N GLY A 156 2.77 15.27 6.51
CA GLY A 156 3.36 15.26 5.15
C GLY A 156 3.40 13.88 4.49
N LEU A 157 3.60 12.82 5.28
CA LEU A 157 3.54 11.43 4.77
C LEU A 157 2.11 10.99 4.45
N GLY A 158 1.13 11.50 5.19
CA GLY A 158 -0.29 11.27 4.93
C GLY A 158 -0.73 11.91 3.61
N ILE A 159 -0.35 13.17 3.38
CA ILE A 159 -0.62 13.88 2.12
C ILE A 159 0.03 13.13 0.94
N SER A 160 1.27 12.68 1.11
CA SER A 160 1.97 11.90 0.07
C SER A 160 1.29 10.56 -0.24
N GLN A 161 0.77 9.89 0.77
CA GLN A 161 0.02 8.64 0.58
C GLN A 161 -1.28 8.90 -0.19
N GLN A 162 -2.03 9.94 0.17
CA GLN A 162 -3.25 10.30 -0.56
C GLN A 162 -2.93 10.73 -2.00
N TRP A 163 -1.82 11.43 -2.22
CA TRP A 163 -1.34 11.74 -3.57
C TRP A 163 -1.04 10.50 -4.40
N GLU A 164 -0.41 9.48 -3.83
CA GLU A 164 -0.13 8.22 -4.54
C GLU A 164 -1.42 7.48 -4.93
N VAL A 165 -2.46 7.55 -4.10
CA VAL A 165 -3.80 7.02 -4.43
C VAL A 165 -4.41 7.76 -5.62
N LEU A 166 -4.32 9.10 -5.62
CA LEU A 166 -4.95 9.97 -6.62
C LEU A 166 -4.15 10.11 -7.92
N CYS A 167 -2.81 10.07 -7.85
CA CYS A 167 -1.90 10.48 -8.90
C CYS A 167 -0.75 9.47 -9.14
N PRO A 168 -1.04 8.19 -9.45
CA PRO A 168 -0.06 7.10 -9.49
C PRO A 168 1.01 7.21 -10.60
N ALA A 169 0.70 7.85 -11.74
CA ALA A 169 1.66 8.00 -12.85
C ALA A 169 2.67 9.15 -12.63
N THR A 170 2.22 10.26 -12.05
CA THR A 170 3.08 11.40 -11.65
C THR A 170 3.98 11.09 -10.46
N ALA A 171 3.65 10.06 -9.67
CA ALA A 171 4.56 9.52 -8.67
C ALA A 171 5.82 8.86 -9.28
N ALA A 172 5.81 8.53 -10.58
CA ALA A 172 6.97 8.04 -11.32
C ALA A 172 7.61 9.10 -12.25
N SER A 173 6.91 10.21 -12.53
CA SER A 173 7.33 11.18 -13.54
C SER A 173 7.04 12.62 -13.10
N ALA A 174 7.92 13.16 -12.26
CA ALA A 174 8.00 14.59 -12.01
C ALA A 174 9.49 14.97 -11.90
N GLY A 175 10.20 14.83 -13.02
CA GLY A 175 11.43 15.58 -13.25
C GLY A 175 11.05 16.97 -13.77
N PRO A 176 11.76 18.04 -13.39
CA PRO A 176 11.51 19.36 -13.95
C PRO A 176 11.79 19.34 -15.45
N ALA A 177 10.84 19.86 -16.23
CA ALA A 177 11.05 20.14 -17.65
C ALA A 177 12.05 21.30 -17.81
N ALA A 178 13.14 21.05 -18.52
CA ALA A 178 14.03 22.06 -19.10
C ALA A 178 14.72 21.46 -20.36
N PRO A 179 15.18 22.31 -21.31
CA PRO A 179 15.05 22.03 -22.75
C PRO A 179 16.13 21.12 -23.31
N ARG A 180 15.77 20.48 -24.44
CA ARG A 180 16.65 19.69 -25.29
C ARG A 180 17.89 20.50 -25.67
N SER A 181 19.05 20.05 -25.21
CA SER A 181 20.35 20.45 -25.72
C SER A 181 21.12 19.19 -26.09
N SER A 182 21.32 19.00 -27.39
CA SER A 182 22.19 17.97 -27.96
C SER A 182 23.62 18.20 -27.48
N GLY A 183 24.29 17.15 -26.97
CA GLY A 183 25.70 17.27 -26.57
C GLY A 183 26.31 16.01 -25.98
N VAL A 184 26.97 15.24 -26.86
CA VAL A 184 28.17 14.40 -26.62
C VAL A 184 28.09 13.32 -25.52
N GLN A 185 27.85 12.07 -25.96
CA GLN A 185 28.11 10.85 -25.20
C GLN A 185 29.61 10.74 -24.86
N ARG A 186 29.93 10.58 -23.56
CA ARG A 186 31.22 10.07 -23.09
C ARG A 186 31.01 8.64 -22.55
N PRO A 187 31.84 7.66 -22.91
CA PRO A 187 31.63 6.26 -22.55
C PRO A 187 31.81 5.99 -21.05
N ALA A 188 31.04 5.00 -20.60
CA ALA A 188 30.91 4.52 -19.23
C ALA A 188 32.24 4.09 -18.61
N GLN A 189 32.52 4.59 -17.40
CA GLN A 189 33.50 4.00 -16.50
C GLN A 189 32.77 3.17 -15.45
N SER A 190 32.97 1.86 -15.52
CA SER A 190 32.47 0.86 -14.59
C SER A 190 33.07 1.08 -13.20
N ALA A 191 32.22 1.34 -12.21
CA ALA A 191 32.58 1.29 -10.80
C ALA A 191 32.40 -0.15 -10.26
N PRO A 192 33.22 -0.60 -9.30
CA PRO A 192 33.27 -1.99 -8.83
C PRO A 192 31.99 -2.45 -8.10
N PRO A 193 31.68 -3.76 -8.11
CA PRO A 193 30.49 -4.30 -7.46
C PRO A 193 30.63 -4.16 -5.94
N THR A 194 29.87 -3.23 -5.37
CA THR A 194 29.69 -3.10 -3.92
C THR A 194 28.49 -3.98 -3.52
N PRO A 195 28.55 -4.73 -2.41
CA PRO A 195 27.70 -5.90 -2.16
C PRO A 195 26.20 -5.58 -2.18
N ALA A 196 25.45 -6.50 -2.78
CA ALA A 196 24.01 -6.53 -2.82
C ALA A 196 23.44 -6.26 -1.41
N ALA A 197 22.76 -5.13 -1.26
CA ALA A 197 21.89 -4.90 -0.12
C ALA A 197 20.93 -6.10 -0.06
N THR A 198 21.01 -6.87 1.01
CA THR A 198 20.18 -8.04 1.26
C THR A 198 18.73 -7.62 1.09
N THR A 199 18.12 -8.05 -0.02
CA THR A 199 16.68 -7.92 -0.27
C THR A 199 15.99 -8.79 0.76
N ALA A 200 15.80 -8.28 1.98
CA ALA A 200 14.90 -8.88 2.95
C ALA A 200 13.49 -8.72 2.37
N GLY A 201 13.08 -9.69 1.57
CA GLY A 201 11.70 -9.82 1.12
C GLY A 201 10.85 -10.16 2.35
N PHE A 202 9.97 -9.23 2.71
CA PHE A 202 8.91 -9.51 3.69
C PHE A 202 7.67 -9.99 2.95
N THR A 203 6.86 -10.81 3.60
CA THR A 203 5.62 -11.36 3.05
C THR A 203 4.40 -10.70 3.66
N VAL A 204 3.30 -10.62 2.90
CA VAL A 204 2.02 -10.13 3.44
C VAL A 204 1.57 -11.07 4.56
N GLY A 205 1.28 -10.51 5.72
CA GLY A 205 0.96 -11.24 6.95
C GLY A 205 2.14 -11.43 7.91
N GLU A 206 3.38 -11.13 7.48
CA GLU A 206 4.58 -11.28 8.31
C GLU A 206 4.66 -10.23 9.42
N THR A 207 4.94 -10.67 10.64
CA THR A 207 5.25 -9.77 11.75
C THR A 207 6.69 -9.28 11.62
N VAL A 208 6.90 -7.97 11.73
CA VAL A 208 8.16 -7.28 11.52
C VAL A 208 8.37 -6.24 12.61
N TYR A 209 9.61 -5.82 12.83
CA TYR A 209 9.89 -4.56 13.50
C TYR A 209 10.08 -3.48 12.44
N ALA A 210 9.31 -2.41 12.52
CA ALA A 210 9.37 -1.27 11.63
C ALA A 210 9.85 -0.03 12.38
N ARG A 211 10.68 0.77 11.72
CA ARG A 211 11.27 1.98 12.29
C ARG A 211 10.24 3.11 12.23
N TYR A 212 9.93 3.67 13.39
CA TYR A 212 9.01 4.78 13.57
C TYR A 212 9.70 5.87 14.40
N GLY A 213 10.07 6.98 13.74
CA GLY A 213 10.98 7.97 14.33
C GLY A 213 12.32 7.34 14.72
N ALA A 214 12.72 7.51 15.99
CA ALA A 214 13.93 6.89 16.53
C ALA A 214 13.73 5.43 17.01
N ALA A 215 12.48 4.97 17.15
CA ALA A 215 12.15 3.69 17.78
C ALA A 215 11.86 2.58 16.76
N TRP A 216 11.99 1.33 17.20
CA TRP A 216 11.55 0.13 16.45
C TRP A 216 10.27 -0.40 17.07
N VAL A 217 9.19 -0.34 16.32
CA VAL A 217 7.86 -0.78 16.74
C VAL A 217 7.52 -2.04 15.98
N ARG A 218 7.04 -3.06 16.67
CA ARG A 218 6.58 -4.28 15.99
C ARG A 218 5.36 -3.95 15.13
N GLY A 219 5.07 -4.73 14.11
CA GLY A 219 3.98 -4.49 13.17
C GLY A 219 3.77 -5.67 12.26
N LYS A 220 2.72 -5.64 11.45
CA LYS A 220 2.38 -6.68 10.49
C LYS A 220 2.35 -6.11 9.09
N VAL A 221 3.06 -6.74 8.16
CA VAL A 221 2.99 -6.38 6.75
C VAL A 221 1.60 -6.72 6.25
N THR A 222 0.92 -5.74 5.68
CA THR A 222 -0.44 -5.89 5.14
C THR A 222 -0.47 -5.84 3.63
N ARG A 223 0.50 -5.19 3.00
CA ARG A 223 0.62 -5.10 1.54
C ARG A 223 2.06 -4.81 1.12
N ILE A 224 2.44 -5.29 -0.06
CA ILE A 224 3.70 -4.95 -0.72
C ILE A 224 3.35 -4.15 -1.99
N SER A 225 3.95 -2.99 -2.17
CA SER A 225 3.74 -2.10 -3.30
C SER A 225 5.08 -1.82 -4.00
N ARG A 226 5.09 -1.83 -5.33
CA ARG A 226 6.25 -1.34 -6.09
C ARG A 226 6.14 0.19 -6.18
N VAL A 227 7.15 0.88 -5.69
CA VAL A 227 7.28 2.34 -5.76
C VAL A 227 8.53 2.69 -6.54
N SER A 228 8.55 3.86 -7.18
CA SER A 228 9.75 4.35 -7.87
C SER A 228 10.77 4.81 -6.83
N GLY A 229 11.81 4.01 -6.59
CA GLY A 229 12.92 4.30 -5.69
C GLY A 229 14.15 4.89 -6.40
N ALA A 230 15.14 5.31 -5.62
CA ALA A 230 16.33 6.04 -6.09
C ALA A 230 17.23 5.25 -7.08
N LYS A 231 17.11 3.92 -7.12
CA LYS A 231 17.89 3.02 -7.99
C LYS A 231 17.01 2.21 -8.95
N GLY A 232 15.75 2.62 -9.13
CA GLY A 232 14.73 1.86 -9.86
C GLY A 232 13.56 1.45 -8.96
N PRO A 233 12.66 0.58 -9.44
CA PRO A 233 11.49 0.15 -8.67
C PRO A 233 11.93 -0.53 -7.36
N GLU A 234 11.49 0.01 -6.23
CA GLU A 234 11.71 -0.51 -4.88
C GLU A 234 10.40 -1.06 -4.31
N LEU A 235 10.51 -2.02 -3.39
CA LEU A 235 9.36 -2.55 -2.64
C LEU A 235 9.14 -1.70 -1.39
N ALA A 236 7.98 -1.05 -1.32
CA ALA A 236 7.45 -0.43 -0.12
C ALA A 236 6.39 -1.33 0.51
N TYR A 237 6.45 -1.48 1.82
CA TYR A 237 5.59 -2.35 2.59
C TYR A 237 4.61 -1.49 3.37
N ASN A 238 3.31 -1.73 3.17
CA ASN A 238 2.32 -1.20 4.11
C ASN A 238 2.39 -2.07 5.35
N VAL A 239 2.77 -1.47 6.47
CA VAL A 239 2.85 -2.14 7.76
C VAL A 239 1.79 -1.52 8.65
N THR A 240 0.91 -2.37 9.21
CA THR A 240 0.11 -2.00 10.37
C THR A 240 0.98 -2.24 11.58
N LEU A 241 1.49 -1.18 12.18
CA LEU A 241 2.32 -1.26 13.37
C LEU A 241 1.49 -1.70 14.59
N GLU A 242 2.15 -2.20 15.63
CA GLU A 242 1.64 -2.44 16.98
C GLU A 242 1.45 -1.11 17.77
N ASN A 243 1.79 0.02 17.15
CA ASN A 243 1.25 1.32 17.52
C ASN A 243 0.10 1.74 16.59
N GLY A 244 -0.47 0.84 15.77
CA GLY A 244 -1.78 1.01 15.12
C GLY A 244 -1.75 1.96 13.93
N GLU A 245 -0.60 2.59 13.73
CA GLU A 245 -0.30 3.35 12.55
C GLU A 245 -0.17 2.40 11.36
N ARG A 246 -0.79 2.82 10.26
CA ARG A 246 -0.56 2.21 8.96
C ARG A 246 0.45 3.09 8.26
N GLY A 247 1.67 2.58 8.14
CA GLY A 247 2.78 3.27 7.51
C GLY A 247 3.18 2.56 6.24
N LEU A 248 3.44 3.31 5.18
CA LEU A 248 4.16 2.80 4.03
C LEU A 248 5.67 2.94 4.30
N LEU A 249 6.37 1.82 4.48
CA LEU A 249 7.75 1.75 4.92
C LEU A 249 8.63 1.00 3.92
N PRO A 250 9.85 1.47 3.61
CA PRO A 250 10.80 0.74 2.77
C PRO A 250 11.45 -0.43 3.53
N ALA A 251 12.01 -1.39 2.77
CA ALA A 251 12.59 -2.62 3.33
C ALA A 251 13.64 -2.37 4.43
N HIS A 252 14.48 -1.35 4.26
CA HIS A 252 15.57 -1.02 5.18
C HIS A 252 15.08 -0.42 6.52
N MET A 253 13.85 0.09 6.57
CA MET A 253 13.19 0.52 7.79
C MET A 253 12.42 -0.62 8.46
N MET A 254 12.59 -1.85 7.99
CA MET A 254 11.96 -3.04 8.55
C MET A 254 13.02 -4.09 8.89
N ARG A 255 12.71 -4.88 9.90
CA ARG A 255 13.53 -6.00 10.37
C ARG A 255 12.61 -7.17 10.64
N LYS A 256 13.06 -8.38 10.36
CA LYS A 256 12.32 -9.57 10.77
C LYS A 256 12.29 -9.62 12.30
N THR A 257 11.14 -9.98 12.87
CA THR A 257 11.12 -10.50 14.25
C THR A 257 11.88 -11.82 14.19
N GLN A 258 13.17 -11.85 14.51
CA GLN A 258 13.91 -13.12 14.50
C GLN A 258 13.17 -14.12 15.39
N GLY A 259 12.75 -15.23 14.79
CA GLY A 259 12.24 -16.38 15.51
C GLY A 259 13.37 -16.99 16.33
N ARG A 260 13.09 -17.29 17.59
CA ARG A 260 13.70 -18.45 18.23
C ARG A 260 13.09 -19.71 17.63
#